data_AF-A0A2I9CZP4-F1
#
_entry.id   AF-A0A2I9CZP4-F1
#
_cell.length_a   1.000
_cell.length_b   1.000
_cell.length_c   1.000
_cell.angle_alpha   90.00
_cell.angle_beta   90.00
_cell.angle_gamma   90.00
#
_symmetry.space_group_name_H-M   'P 1'
#
loop_
_entity.id
_entity.type
_entity.pdbx_description
1 polymer ?
#
loop_
_entity_poly.entity_id
_entity_poly.type
_entity_poly.pdbx_seq_one_letter_code
_entity_poly.pdbx_strand_id
1 'polypeptide(L)' 'MSQLTLEEIVSYFFYAQADTERHYQEIDFVRLVQELGLENANALRGQIVRQLSGGRLLEVIQAELAA' A
#
# COMPACT_ATOMS: atom_id res chain seq x y z
N MET A 1 -1.09 8.96 -15.79
CA MET A 1 -2.02 8.34 -14.82
C MET A 1 -2.27 9.36 -13.72
N SER A 2 -3.52 9.60 -13.33
CA SER A 2 -3.81 10.57 -12.27
C SER A 2 -3.19 10.12 -10.94
N GLN A 3 -2.53 11.06 -10.26
CA GLN A 3 -2.06 10.89 -8.89
C GLN A 3 -3.28 10.89 -7.97
N LEU A 4 -3.41 9.83 -7.18
CA LEU A 4 -4.39 9.70 -6.12
C LEU A 4 -3.94 10.53 -4.92
N THR A 5 -4.90 11.14 -4.23
CA THR A 5 -4.69 11.74 -2.91
C THR A 5 -4.36 10.67 -1.87
N LEU A 6 -3.93 11.10 -0.69
CA LEU A 6 -3.64 10.19 0.44
C LEU A 6 -4.85 9.31 0.78
N GLU A 7 -6.03 9.90 0.89
CA GLU A 7 -7.26 9.16 1.22
C GLU A 7 -7.63 8.14 0.13
N GLU A 8 -7.51 8.55 -1.14
CA GLU A 8 -7.80 7.67 -2.27
C GLU A 8 -6.81 6.50 -2.36
N ILE A 9 -5.51 6.73 -2.15
CA ILE A 9 -4.51 5.67 -2.25
C ILE A 9 -4.57 4.71 -1.06
N VAL A 10 -4.87 5.21 0.14
CA VAL A 10 -5.11 4.39 1.34
C VAL A 10 -6.32 3.50 1.12
N SER A 11 -7.43 4.08 0.67
CA SER A 11 -8.64 3.32 0.33
C SER A 11 -8.34 2.28 -0.73
N TYR A 12 -7.58 2.64 -1.77
CA TYR A 12 -7.20 1.73 -2.84
C TYR A 12 -6.42 0.52 -2.33
N PHE A 13 -5.44 0.70 -1.45
CA PHE A 13 -4.69 -0.40 -0.84
C PHE A 13 -5.54 -1.23 0.12
N PHE A 14 -6.39 -0.57 0.91
CA PHE A 14 -7.29 -1.25 1.84
C PHE A 14 -8.28 -2.18 1.13
N TYR A 15 -8.84 -1.77 -0.02
CA TYR A 15 -9.72 -2.63 -0.81
C TYR A 15 -8.95 -3.69 -1.62
N ALA A 16 -7.68 -3.44 -1.94
CA ALA A 16 -6.85 -4.36 -2.71
C ALA A 16 -6.31 -5.56 -1.90
N GLN A 17 -6.38 -5.51 -0.56
CA GLN A 17 -5.95 -6.60 0.33
C GLN A 17 -6.91 -7.82 0.33
N ALA A 18 -7.98 -7.80 -0.47
CA ALA A 18 -9.03 -8.82 -0.45
C ALA A 18 -8.46 -10.26 -0.45
N ASP A 19 -8.97 -11.08 0.47
CA ASP A 19 -8.65 -12.49 0.70
C ASP A 19 -7.33 -12.82 1.44
N THR A 20 -6.65 -11.84 2.06
CA THR A 20 -5.51 -12.15 2.94
C THR A 20 -5.94 -12.54 4.34
N GLU A 21 -5.34 -13.62 4.90
CA GLU A 21 -5.61 -14.10 6.28
C GLU A 21 -5.37 -13.03 7.35
N ARG A 22 -4.55 -12.01 7.05
CA ARG A 22 -4.39 -10.81 7.87
C ARG A 22 -5.06 -9.64 7.19
N HIS A 23 -6.03 -9.05 7.88
CA HIS A 23 -6.66 -7.80 7.48
C HIS A 23 -5.91 -6.64 8.13
N TYR A 24 -5.20 -5.88 7.31
CA TYR A 24 -4.61 -4.60 7.67
C TYR A 24 -5.68 -3.53 7.79
N GLN A 25 -5.48 -2.61 8.72
CA GLN A 25 -6.36 -1.47 8.90
C GLN A 25 -5.91 -0.30 8.03
N GLU A 26 -6.81 0.64 7.76
CA GLU A 26 -6.50 1.85 6.98
C GLU A 26 -5.30 2.62 7.56
N ILE A 27 -5.14 2.63 8.89
CA ILE A 27 -4.01 3.29 9.57
C ILE A 27 -2.65 2.68 9.19
N ASP A 28 -2.58 1.38 8.88
CA ASP A 28 -1.35 0.73 8.45
C ASP A 28 -0.94 1.21 7.05
N PHE A 29 -1.93 1.41 6.17
CA PHE A 29 -1.71 1.98 4.84
C PHE A 29 -1.39 3.47 4.88
N VAL A 30 -1.96 4.22 5.83
CA VAL A 30 -1.57 5.63 6.06
C VAL A 30 -0.10 5.72 6.41
N ARG A 31 0.40 4.86 7.32
CA ARG A 31 1.82 4.81 7.68
C ARG A 31 2.70 4.43 6.50
N LEU A 32 2.32 3.40 5.74
CA LEU A 32 3.00 2.99 4.50
C LEU A 32 3.19 4.18 3.55
N VAL A 33 2.11 4.95 3.30
CA VAL A 33 2.15 6.08 2.36
C VAL A 33 2.96 7.25 2.94
N GLN A 34 2.92 7.48 4.25
CA GLN A 34 3.73 8.51 4.90
C GLN A 34 5.23 8.19 4.83
N GLU A 35 5.62 6.92 4.97
CA GLU A 35 7.02 6.49 4.89
C GLU A 35 7.55 6.48 3.46
N LEU A 36 6.76 6.00 2.49
CA LEU A 36 7.14 6.01 1.08
C LEU A 36 7.09 7.43 0.48
N GLY A 37 6.19 8.27 0.98
CA GLY A 37 5.77 9.50 0.33
C GLY A 37 4.66 9.26 -0.69
N LEU A 38 3.71 10.21 -0.78
CA LEU A 38 2.53 10.09 -1.64
C LEU A 38 2.88 9.88 -3.12
N GLU A 39 3.95 10.52 -3.60
CA GLU A 39 4.40 10.40 -4.99
C GLU A 39 4.89 8.97 -5.29
N ASN A 40 5.76 8.42 -4.45
CA ASN A 40 6.27 7.06 -4.60
C ASN A 40 5.18 6.00 -4.42
N ALA A 41 4.29 6.19 -3.43
CA ALA A 41 3.14 5.32 -3.25
C ALA A 41 2.29 5.26 -4.53
N ASN A 42 2.05 6.41 -5.18
CA ASN A 42 1.34 6.47 -6.46
C ASN A 42 2.10 5.80 -7.61
N ALA A 43 3.41 6.01 -7.70
CA ALA A 43 4.26 5.40 -8.72
C ALA A 43 4.31 3.87 -8.57
N LEU A 44 4.36 3.37 -7.33
CA LEU A 44 4.52 1.96 -6.98
C LEU A 44 3.18 1.26 -6.69
N ARG A 45 2.04 1.95 -6.80
CA ARG A 45 0.72 1.43 -6.40
C ARG A 45 0.40 0.04 -6.96
N GLY A 46 0.80 -0.23 -8.21
CA GLY A 46 0.57 -1.53 -8.85
C GLY A 46 1.51 -2.65 -8.38
N GLN A 47 2.70 -2.34 -7.87
CA GLN A 47 3.55 -3.33 -7.19
C GLN A 47 3.03 -3.61 -5.78
N ILE A 48 2.69 -2.56 -5.03
CA ILE A 48 2.15 -2.67 -3.67
C ILE A 48 0.90 -3.56 -3.67
N VAL A 49 -0.08 -3.28 -4.55
CA VAL A 49 -1.29 -4.11 -4.66
C VAL A 49 -0.97 -5.56 -5.00
N ARG A 50 -0.06 -5.83 -5.94
CA ARG A 50 0.32 -7.22 -6.29
C ARG A 50 0.95 -7.97 -5.10
N GLN A 51 1.74 -7.28 -4.28
CA GLN A 51 2.34 -7.87 -3.09
C GLN A 51 1.29 -8.07 -1.97
N LEU A 52 0.37 -7.12 -1.80
CA LEU A 52 -0.75 -7.22 -0.86
C LEU A 52 -1.67 -8.39 -1.21
N SER A 53 -2.13 -8.50 -2.46
CA SER A 53 -2.97 -9.64 -2.90
C SER A 53 -2.22 -10.98 -2.85
N GLY A 54 -0.89 -10.96 -2.80
CA GLY A 54 -0.06 -12.15 -2.59
C GLY A 54 0.11 -12.56 -1.12
N GLY A 55 -0.56 -11.86 -0.18
CA GLY A 55 -0.49 -12.14 1.25
C GLY A 55 0.83 -11.73 1.91
N ARG A 56 1.63 -10.87 1.27
CA ARG A 56 2.88 -10.39 1.88
C ARG A 56 2.61 -9.45 3.05
N LEU A 57 3.55 -9.44 3.98
CA LEU A 57 3.52 -8.54 5.12
C LEU A 57 3.81 -7.10 4.71
N LEU A 58 3.01 -6.14 5.20
CA LEU A 58 3.23 -4.71 4.97
C LEU A 58 4.66 -4.25 5.32
N GLU A 59 5.24 -4.78 6.41
CA GLU A 59 6.62 -4.48 6.83
C GLU A 59 7.67 -4.90 5.78
N VAL A 60 7.42 -6.00 5.06
CA VAL A 60 8.29 -6.48 3.98
C VAL A 60 8.13 -5.60 2.75
N ILE A 61 6.90 -5.21 2.41
CA ILE A 61 6.61 -4.29 1.31
C ILE A 61 7.29 -2.93 1.57
N GLN A 62 7.23 -2.42 2.81
CA GLN A 62 7.95 -1.22 3.24
C GLN A 62 9.46 -1.36 3.04
N ALA A 63 10.05 -2.43 3.57
CA ALA A 63 11.49 -2.64 3.50
C ALA A 63 12.02 -2.80 2.07
N GLU A 64 11.27 -3.46 1.17
CA GLU A 64 11.68 -3.63 -0.23
C GLU A 64 11.53 -2.36 -1.08
N LEU A 65 10.61 -1.46 -0.72
CA LEU A 65 10.32 -0.26 -1.51
C LEU A 65 10.98 1.01 -0.95
N ALA A 66 11.43 0.99 0.30
CA ALA A 66 12.17 2.08 0.94
C ALA A 66 13.71 1.95 0.82
N ALA A 67 14.21 0.82 0.30
CA ALA A 67 15.63 0.54 0.05
C ALA A 67 16.08 0.98 -1.35
#